data_AF-A0A849T172-F1
#
_entry.id   AF-A0A849T172-F1
#
_cell.length_a   1.000
_cell.length_b   1.000
_cell.length_c   1.000
_cell.angle_alpha   90.00
_cell.angle_beta   90.00
_cell.angle_gamma   90.00
#
_symmetry.space_group_name_H-M   'P 1'
#
loop_
_entity.id
_entity.type
_entity.pdbx_description
1 polymer ?
#
loop_
_entity_poly.entity_id
_entity_poly.type
_entity_poly.pdbx_seq_one_letter_code
_entity_poly.pdbx_strand_id
1 'polypeptide(L)'
;MNNIKDKNKSYYHAHESAYKSIKQNGQVGWGNVKTIEELGDDQTKEYLRLSVKNWISLPAGKKALDLGCGTGTTAFVLSKLGFEVWGIDISETAIEMANDLAIKQNLKINFSNADILELGLLNEKFHLIYDSHCLHCIVFEDDRMKVLNGIYESMLPSGRFILDTMVIEEDFNSSFGFPTLRFDENYILWHKTNNSDLRGVVKLQEQEWCPQRRIYPSMKIIEEVHSAGFTILDKKLDKQEEGEPWMLRLVLGK
;
A
#
# COMPACT_ATOMS: atom_id res chain seq x y z
N MET A 1 27.62 -14.60 -8.96
CA MET A 1 26.92 -15.89 -9.10
C MET A 1 25.45 -15.64 -8.83
N ASN A 2 24.60 -16.01 -9.79
CA ASN A 2 23.19 -15.62 -9.95
C ASN A 2 22.41 -15.40 -8.64
N ASN A 3 22.08 -14.14 -8.35
CA ASN A 3 21.06 -13.78 -7.36
C ASN A 3 19.71 -14.27 -7.90
N ILE A 4 19.29 -15.42 -7.41
CA ILE A 4 17.91 -15.91 -7.53
C ILE A 4 17.06 -14.91 -6.74
N LYS A 5 16.61 -13.85 -7.41
CA LYS A 5 15.57 -12.95 -6.92
C LYS A 5 14.37 -13.82 -6.54
N ASP A 6 14.14 -13.97 -5.24
CA ASP A 6 12.89 -14.27 -4.53
C ASP A 6 11.64 -14.54 -5.39
N LYS A 7 11.64 -15.61 -6.19
CA LYS A 7 10.54 -15.94 -7.13
C LYS A 7 9.24 -16.35 -6.45
N ASN A 8 9.22 -16.43 -5.11
CA ASN A 8 8.09 -16.95 -4.33
C ASN A 8 7.63 -15.94 -3.27
N LYS A 9 7.29 -14.69 -3.63
CA LYS A 9 6.50 -13.82 -2.74
C LYS A 9 5.05 -13.84 -3.22
N SER A 10 4.14 -14.43 -2.44
CA SER A 10 2.74 -14.67 -2.83
C SER A 10 1.96 -13.41 -3.17
N TYR A 11 2.20 -12.34 -2.41
CA TYR A 11 1.52 -11.04 -2.57
C TYR A 11 1.80 -10.40 -3.93
N TYR A 12 2.99 -10.62 -4.47
CA TYR A 12 3.46 -10.01 -5.71
C TYR A 12 2.71 -10.51 -6.94
N HIS A 13 2.54 -11.84 -7.07
CA HIS A 13 2.06 -12.44 -8.32
C HIS A 13 0.64 -11.97 -8.70
N ALA A 14 -0.24 -11.83 -7.71
CA ALA A 14 -1.62 -11.38 -7.95
C ALA A 14 -1.66 -9.91 -8.41
N HIS A 15 -0.86 -9.04 -7.78
CA HIS A 15 -0.82 -7.61 -8.11
C HIS A 15 -0.20 -7.38 -9.50
N GLU A 16 0.93 -8.04 -9.81
CA GLU A 16 1.55 -7.96 -11.14
C GLU A 16 0.60 -8.46 -12.24
N SER A 17 -0.09 -9.58 -12.01
CA SER A 17 -1.08 -10.12 -12.95
C SER A 17 -2.23 -9.14 -13.20
N ALA A 18 -2.71 -8.50 -12.13
CA ALA A 18 -3.76 -7.50 -12.23
C ALA A 18 -3.28 -6.25 -12.99
N TYR A 19 -2.09 -5.73 -12.72
CA TYR A 19 -1.54 -4.58 -13.46
C TYR A 19 -1.33 -4.88 -14.95
N LYS A 20 -0.89 -6.11 -15.29
CA LYS A 20 -0.84 -6.55 -16.70
C LYS A 20 -2.21 -6.50 -17.36
N SER A 21 -3.25 -6.96 -16.67
CA SER A 21 -4.63 -6.90 -17.17
C SER A 21 -5.11 -5.45 -17.33
N ILE A 22 -4.87 -4.58 -16.35
CA ILE A 22 -5.19 -3.15 -16.40
C ILE A 22 -4.53 -2.51 -17.64
N LYS A 23 -3.23 -2.73 -17.84
CA LYS A 23 -2.48 -2.21 -19.00
C LYS A 23 -3.05 -2.72 -20.32
N GLN A 24 -3.34 -4.02 -20.42
CA GLN A 24 -3.92 -4.64 -21.63
C GLN A 24 -5.32 -4.10 -21.96
N ASN A 25 -6.12 -3.79 -20.94
CA ASN A 25 -7.46 -3.24 -21.10
C ASN A 25 -7.48 -1.73 -21.39
N GLY A 26 -6.31 -1.09 -21.50
CA GLY A 26 -6.19 0.35 -21.74
C GLY A 26 -6.61 1.20 -20.53
N GLN A 27 -6.62 0.62 -19.34
CA GLN A 27 -6.89 1.31 -18.08
C GLN A 27 -5.59 1.91 -17.54
N VAL A 28 -5.71 2.91 -16.65
CA VAL A 28 -4.55 3.62 -16.07
C VAL A 28 -4.35 3.35 -14.58
N GLY A 29 -5.28 2.64 -13.94
CA GLY A 29 -5.21 2.28 -12.53
C GLY A 29 -6.25 1.22 -12.16
N TRP A 30 -6.31 0.87 -10.87
CA TRP A 30 -7.27 -0.11 -10.35
C TRP A 30 -8.72 0.31 -10.58
N GLY A 31 -9.61 -0.67 -10.70
CA GLY A 31 -11.02 -0.45 -11.03
C GLY A 31 -11.21 -0.23 -12.53
N ASN A 32 -12.24 0.54 -12.92
CA ASN A 32 -12.52 0.86 -14.32
C ASN A 32 -11.97 2.23 -14.73
N VAL A 33 -10.84 2.63 -14.16
CA VAL A 33 -10.22 3.94 -14.33
C VAL A 33 -9.51 4.02 -15.69
N LYS A 34 -9.93 4.94 -16.55
CA LYS A 34 -9.43 5.07 -17.93
C LYS A 34 -8.62 6.35 -18.14
N THR A 35 -8.79 7.36 -17.31
CA THR A 35 -8.05 8.61 -17.42
C THR A 35 -7.30 8.97 -16.15
N ILE A 36 -6.33 9.87 -16.29
CA ILE A 36 -5.48 10.33 -15.18
C ILE A 36 -6.31 11.07 -14.13
N GLU A 37 -7.34 11.78 -14.54
CA GLU A 37 -8.23 12.56 -13.67
C GLU A 37 -9.05 11.66 -12.74
N GLU A 38 -9.36 10.45 -13.21
CA GLU A 38 -10.10 9.42 -12.50
C GLU A 38 -9.23 8.62 -11.51
N LEU A 39 -7.90 8.81 -11.50
CA LEU A 39 -7.00 8.04 -10.64
C LEU A 39 -7.21 8.36 -9.16
N GLY A 40 -7.50 7.33 -8.36
CA GLY A 40 -7.70 7.44 -6.90
C GLY A 40 -9.02 8.08 -6.51
N ASP A 41 -9.45 7.87 -5.27
CA ASP A 41 -10.66 8.48 -4.73
C ASP A 41 -10.39 9.87 -4.16
N ASP A 42 -11.41 10.73 -4.19
CA ASP A 42 -11.28 12.12 -3.78
C ASP A 42 -11.10 12.27 -2.26
N GLN A 43 -11.68 11.36 -1.47
CA GLN A 43 -11.59 11.39 -0.02
C GLN A 43 -10.13 11.15 0.45
N THR A 44 -9.43 10.21 -0.18
CA THR A 44 -8.03 9.90 0.11
C THR A 44 -7.11 11.02 -0.33
N LYS A 45 -7.30 11.57 -1.54
CA LYS A 45 -6.52 12.74 -2.00
C LYS A 45 -6.72 13.93 -1.07
N GLU A 46 -7.96 14.18 -0.63
CA GLU A 46 -8.26 15.29 0.26
C GLU A 46 -7.69 15.09 1.66
N TYR A 47 -7.83 13.88 2.23
CA TYR A 47 -7.22 13.54 3.51
C TYR A 47 -5.70 13.75 3.48
N LEU A 48 -5.01 13.30 2.41
CA LEU A 48 -3.59 13.55 2.23
C LEU A 48 -3.28 15.05 2.19
N ARG A 49 -3.99 15.84 1.38
CA ARG A 49 -3.76 17.29 1.26
C ARG A 49 -3.93 18.01 2.60
N LEU A 50 -4.99 17.69 3.33
CA LEU A 50 -5.27 18.30 4.64
C LEU A 50 -4.22 17.90 5.67
N SER A 51 -3.86 16.61 5.72
CA SER A 51 -2.84 16.09 6.64
C SER A 51 -1.48 16.74 6.41
N VAL A 52 -1.07 16.86 5.13
CA VAL A 52 0.16 17.59 4.76
C VAL A 52 0.06 19.05 5.15
N LYS A 53 -1.02 19.75 4.80
CA LYS A 53 -1.19 21.19 5.07
C LYS A 53 -1.17 21.51 6.57
N ASN A 54 -1.76 20.64 7.40
CA ASN A 54 -1.81 20.81 8.85
C ASN A 54 -0.44 20.65 9.52
N TRP A 55 0.44 19.83 8.93
CA TRP A 55 1.79 19.64 9.44
C TRP A 55 2.78 20.63 8.83
N ILE A 56 2.67 20.91 7.54
CA ILE A 56 3.63 21.74 6.84
C ILE A 56 3.03 22.66 5.78
N SER A 57 3.34 23.94 5.93
CA SER A 57 2.88 25.01 5.03
C SER A 57 3.63 25.07 3.69
N LEU A 58 4.92 24.68 3.68
CA LEU A 58 5.78 24.73 2.49
C LEU A 58 6.52 23.38 2.29
N PRO A 59 5.99 22.48 1.45
CA PRO A 59 6.63 21.21 1.11
C PRO A 59 7.86 21.31 0.20
N ALA A 60 8.04 22.46 -0.47
CA ALA A 60 9.15 22.66 -1.41
C ALA A 60 10.51 22.27 -0.81
N GLY A 61 11.27 21.46 -1.56
CA GLY A 61 12.58 20.95 -1.16
C GLY A 61 12.54 19.80 -0.15
N LYS A 62 11.36 19.28 0.22
CA LYS A 62 11.23 18.11 1.10
C LYS A 62 11.00 16.84 0.31
N LYS A 63 11.56 15.76 0.84
CA LYS A 63 11.48 14.41 0.26
C LYS A 63 10.25 13.67 0.77
N ALA A 64 9.47 13.09 -0.14
CA ALA A 64 8.37 12.20 0.18
C ALA A 64 8.54 10.83 -0.50
N LEU A 65 8.12 9.76 0.18
CA LEU A 65 8.09 8.39 -0.32
C LEU A 65 6.65 7.88 -0.37
N ASP A 66 6.21 7.39 -1.53
CA ASP A 66 4.94 6.71 -1.76
C ASP A 66 5.17 5.19 -1.81
N LEU A 67 4.67 4.46 -0.80
CA LEU A 67 4.85 3.02 -0.63
C LEU A 67 3.74 2.24 -1.34
N GLY A 68 4.12 1.27 -2.18
CA GLY A 68 3.15 0.56 -3.02
C GLY A 68 2.47 1.53 -3.98
N CYS A 69 3.26 2.38 -4.64
CA CYS A 69 2.76 3.54 -5.36
C CYS A 69 1.85 3.20 -6.55
N GLY A 70 1.85 1.93 -6.99
CA GLY A 70 1.08 1.48 -8.13
C GLY A 70 1.38 2.29 -9.38
N THR A 71 0.33 2.83 -10.00
CA THR A 71 0.44 3.68 -11.20
C THR A 71 0.67 5.17 -10.87
N GLY A 72 0.99 5.50 -9.61
CA GLY A 72 1.50 6.81 -9.21
C GLY A 72 0.46 7.80 -8.68
N THR A 73 -0.78 7.38 -8.42
CA THR A 73 -1.89 8.24 -7.96
C THR A 73 -1.46 9.21 -6.85
N THR A 74 -0.90 8.69 -5.76
CA THR A 74 -0.50 9.50 -4.62
C THR A 74 0.78 10.28 -4.91
N ALA A 75 1.77 9.64 -5.51
CA ALA A 75 3.00 10.29 -5.93
C ALA A 75 2.73 11.56 -6.80
N PHE A 76 1.72 11.54 -7.67
CA PHE A 76 1.31 12.71 -8.45
C PHE A 76 0.76 13.84 -7.59
N VAL A 77 -0.04 13.53 -6.56
CA VAL A 77 -0.56 14.52 -5.62
C VAL A 77 0.60 15.13 -4.82
N LEU A 78 1.50 14.32 -4.29
CA LEU A 78 2.66 14.77 -3.53
C LEU A 78 3.58 15.67 -4.37
N SER A 79 3.82 15.30 -5.64
CA SER A 79 4.64 16.10 -6.56
C SER A 79 4.00 17.47 -6.83
N LYS A 80 2.67 17.51 -7.05
CA LYS A 80 1.90 18.76 -7.22
C LYS A 80 1.86 19.63 -5.97
N LEU A 81 2.01 19.04 -4.77
CA LEU A 81 2.17 19.77 -3.52
C LEU A 81 3.59 20.35 -3.34
N GLY A 82 4.54 19.99 -4.20
CA GLY A 82 5.90 20.54 -4.23
C GLY A 82 6.96 19.66 -3.56
N PHE A 83 6.65 18.41 -3.19
CA PHE A 83 7.65 17.47 -2.70
C PHE A 83 8.56 16.99 -3.84
N GLU A 84 9.79 16.65 -3.48
CA GLU A 84 10.63 15.74 -4.26
C GLU A 84 10.16 14.31 -3.93
N VAL A 85 9.66 13.58 -4.93
CA VAL A 85 8.91 12.34 -4.69
C VAL A 85 9.66 11.12 -5.19
N TRP A 86 9.68 10.08 -4.35
CA TRP A 86 10.02 8.71 -4.70
C TRP A 86 8.75 7.86 -4.62
N GLY A 87 8.57 6.97 -5.58
CA GLY A 87 7.50 5.97 -5.54
C GLY A 87 8.10 4.59 -5.71
N ILE A 88 7.73 3.65 -4.85
CA ILE A 88 8.18 2.26 -4.97
C ILE A 88 7.00 1.32 -5.05
N ASP A 89 7.10 0.34 -5.93
CA ASP A 89 6.14 -0.74 -6.06
C ASP A 89 6.88 -2.01 -6.49
N ILE A 90 6.40 -3.15 -6.02
CA ILE A 90 6.95 -4.45 -6.37
C ILE A 90 6.59 -4.83 -7.81
N SER A 91 5.51 -4.29 -8.37
CA SER A 91 5.02 -4.51 -9.74
C SER A 91 5.85 -3.73 -10.77
N GLU A 92 6.52 -4.46 -11.66
CA GLU A 92 7.30 -3.84 -12.74
C GLU A 92 6.34 -3.17 -13.73
N THR A 93 5.22 -3.82 -14.04
CA THR A 93 4.18 -3.27 -14.91
C THR A 93 3.60 -1.97 -14.34
N ALA A 94 3.36 -1.89 -13.03
CA ALA A 94 2.84 -0.67 -12.40
C ALA A 94 3.83 0.48 -12.50
N ILE A 95 5.12 0.22 -12.23
CA ILE A 95 6.18 1.23 -12.32
C ILE A 95 6.37 1.73 -13.75
N GLU A 96 6.31 0.86 -14.77
CA GLU A 96 6.31 1.30 -16.17
C GLU A 96 5.15 2.26 -16.45
N MET A 97 3.94 1.88 -16.06
CA MET A 97 2.75 2.71 -16.24
C MET A 97 2.85 4.04 -15.48
N ALA A 98 3.35 4.03 -14.24
CA ALA A 98 3.53 5.23 -13.43
C ALA A 98 4.47 6.23 -14.10
N ASN A 99 5.59 5.75 -14.66
CA ASN A 99 6.53 6.58 -15.42
C ASN A 99 5.87 7.20 -16.66
N ASP A 100 5.15 6.41 -17.46
CA ASP A 100 4.44 6.89 -18.65
C ASP A 100 3.41 7.97 -18.30
N LEU A 101 2.67 7.78 -17.20
CA LEU A 101 1.65 8.72 -16.72
C LEU A 101 2.29 9.99 -16.14
N ALA A 102 3.43 9.89 -15.47
CA ALA A 102 4.18 11.04 -14.96
C ALA A 102 4.67 11.94 -16.11
N ILE A 103 5.20 11.34 -17.18
CA ILE A 103 5.63 12.06 -18.39
C ILE A 103 4.45 12.83 -19.00
N LYS A 104 3.28 12.18 -19.13
CA LYS A 104 2.05 12.82 -19.66
C LYS A 104 1.59 14.00 -18.80
N GLN A 105 1.85 13.98 -17.49
CA GLN A 105 1.53 15.08 -16.58
C GLN A 105 2.66 16.11 -16.41
N ASN A 106 3.79 15.93 -17.08
CA ASN A 106 5.00 16.74 -16.90
C ASN A 106 5.46 16.80 -15.43
N LEU A 107 5.38 15.66 -14.73
CA LEU A 107 5.81 15.51 -13.34
C LEU A 107 7.16 14.80 -13.28
N LYS A 108 8.05 15.27 -12.41
CA LYS A 108 9.33 14.62 -12.14
C LYS A 108 9.24 13.83 -10.83
N ILE A 109 9.19 12.51 -10.94
CA ILE A 109 9.06 11.57 -9.83
C ILE A 109 10.06 10.43 -10.02
N ASN A 110 10.71 10.00 -8.94
CA ASN A 110 11.66 8.90 -8.96
C ASN A 110 10.93 7.58 -8.66
N PHE A 111 10.37 6.95 -9.69
CA PHE A 111 9.75 5.63 -9.56
C PHE A 111 10.80 4.52 -9.63
N SER A 112 10.68 3.50 -8.77
CA SER A 112 11.55 2.33 -8.83
C SER A 112 10.80 1.03 -8.49
N ASN A 113 11.17 -0.04 -9.19
CA ASN A 113 10.70 -1.38 -8.87
C ASN A 113 11.48 -1.90 -7.66
N ALA A 114 10.83 -1.97 -6.50
CA ALA A 114 11.46 -2.34 -5.25
C ALA A 114 10.46 -3.00 -4.30
N ASP A 115 10.99 -3.87 -3.42
CA ASP A 115 10.21 -4.46 -2.34
C ASP A 115 10.23 -3.53 -1.12
N ILE A 116 9.05 -3.24 -0.57
CA ILE A 116 8.93 -2.44 0.66
C ILE A 116 9.51 -3.17 1.89
N LEU A 117 9.74 -4.48 1.80
CA LEU A 117 10.48 -5.23 2.82
C LEU A 117 11.97 -4.89 2.85
N GLU A 118 12.46 -4.24 1.80
CA GLU A 118 13.86 -3.87 1.61
C GLU A 118 14.07 -2.35 1.71
N LEU A 119 13.16 -1.62 2.37
CA LEU A 119 13.23 -0.16 2.53
C LEU A 119 14.58 0.36 3.05
N GLY A 120 15.23 -0.40 3.95
CA GLY A 120 16.56 -0.07 4.47
C GLY A 120 17.65 0.05 3.38
N LEU A 121 17.46 -0.55 2.21
CA LEU A 121 18.39 -0.47 1.08
C LEU A 121 18.31 0.85 0.30
N LEU A 122 17.24 1.64 0.47
CA LEU A 122 17.12 2.94 -0.20
C LEU A 122 18.16 3.95 0.28
N ASN A 123 18.72 3.76 1.49
CA ASN A 123 19.71 4.64 2.11
C ASN A 123 19.36 6.13 2.05
N GLU A 124 18.06 6.44 2.09
CA GLU A 124 17.49 7.78 2.02
C GLU A 124 16.60 8.03 3.24
N LYS A 125 16.45 9.30 3.60
CA LYS A 125 15.56 9.73 4.68
C LYS A 125 14.50 10.69 4.17
N PHE A 126 13.26 10.46 4.59
CA PHE A 126 12.10 11.18 4.09
C PHE A 126 11.48 12.06 5.15
N HIS A 127 10.96 13.21 4.70
CA HIS A 127 10.14 14.07 5.53
C HIS A 127 8.74 13.47 5.66
N LEU A 128 8.22 12.91 4.57
CA LEU A 128 6.93 12.23 4.53
C LEU A 128 7.10 10.84 3.94
N ILE A 129 6.58 9.83 4.64
CA ILE A 129 6.31 8.52 4.05
C ILE A 129 4.80 8.36 4.00
N TYR A 130 4.27 7.88 2.89
CA TYR A 130 2.85 7.67 2.70
C TYR A 130 2.60 6.24 2.25
N ASP A 131 1.66 5.57 2.90
CA ASP A 131 1.11 4.29 2.49
C ASP A 131 -0.40 4.48 2.29
N SER A 132 -0.87 4.23 1.07
CA SER A 132 -2.30 4.07 0.81
C SER A 132 -2.55 2.71 0.19
N HIS A 133 -3.21 1.86 0.97
CA HIS A 133 -3.66 0.54 0.57
C HIS A 133 -2.53 -0.47 0.31
N CYS A 134 -1.36 -0.30 0.92
CA CYS A 134 -0.25 -1.24 0.78
C CYS A 134 -0.09 -2.13 2.02
N LEU A 135 -0.10 -1.57 3.24
CA LEU A 135 0.17 -2.33 4.47
C LEU A 135 -0.71 -3.57 4.63
N HIS A 136 -2.01 -3.49 4.32
CA HIS A 136 -2.92 -4.63 4.44
C HIS A 136 -2.65 -5.74 3.41
N CYS A 137 -1.85 -5.50 2.36
CA CYS A 137 -1.39 -6.54 1.43
C CYS A 137 -0.21 -7.35 2.00
N ILE A 138 0.40 -6.90 3.10
CA ILE A 138 1.48 -7.61 3.80
C ILE A 138 0.87 -8.51 4.87
N VAL A 139 0.83 -9.82 4.60
CA VAL A 139 0.05 -10.78 5.41
C VAL A 139 0.86 -11.48 6.50
N PHE A 140 2.17 -11.70 6.34
CA PHE A 140 2.97 -12.35 7.40
C PHE A 140 3.42 -11.33 8.43
N GLU A 141 3.24 -11.65 9.71
CA GLU A 141 3.54 -10.73 10.83
C GLU A 141 4.99 -10.27 10.86
N ASP A 142 5.95 -11.19 10.64
CA ASP A 142 7.38 -10.83 10.54
C ASP A 142 7.65 -9.81 9.43
N ASP A 143 6.95 -9.95 8.30
CA ASP A 143 7.12 -9.04 7.16
C ASP A 143 6.47 -7.69 7.45
N ARG A 144 5.32 -7.66 8.13
CA ARG A 144 4.70 -6.40 8.60
C ARG A 144 5.62 -5.63 9.54
N MET A 145 6.21 -6.32 10.52
CA MET A 145 7.16 -5.72 11.45
C MET A 145 8.41 -5.19 10.73
N LYS A 146 8.94 -5.93 9.73
CA LYS A 146 10.04 -5.44 8.89
C LYS A 146 9.67 -4.17 8.13
N VAL A 147 8.48 -4.10 7.53
CA VAL A 147 8.01 -2.89 6.84
C VAL A 147 7.93 -1.73 7.81
N LEU A 148 7.24 -1.88 8.95
CA LEU A 148 7.06 -0.81 9.92
C LEU A 148 8.41 -0.31 10.48
N ASN A 149 9.34 -1.21 10.78
CA ASN A 149 10.70 -0.84 11.20
C ASN A 149 11.45 -0.12 10.08
N GLY A 150 11.38 -0.60 8.84
CA GLY A 150 12.02 0.04 7.69
C GLY A 150 11.46 1.44 7.42
N ILE A 151 10.15 1.64 7.58
CA ILE A 151 9.50 2.96 7.53
C ILE A 151 10.05 3.85 8.65
N TYR A 152 10.04 3.36 9.91
CA TYR A 152 10.53 4.11 11.05
C TYR A 152 11.99 4.54 10.80
N GLU A 153 12.87 3.62 10.43
CA GLU A 153 14.26 3.93 10.13
C GLU A 153 14.39 4.97 9.01
N SER A 154 13.61 4.86 7.94
CA SER A 154 13.65 5.76 6.77
C SER A 154 13.05 7.15 7.02
N MET A 155 12.40 7.38 8.15
CA MET A 155 11.90 8.72 8.50
C MET A 155 13.00 9.63 9.05
N LEU A 156 12.92 10.91 8.73
CA LEU A 156 13.61 11.96 9.50
C LEU A 156 12.99 12.08 10.91
N PRO A 157 13.74 12.56 11.92
CA PRO A 157 13.21 12.76 13.28
C PRO A 157 11.95 13.63 13.34
N SER A 158 11.87 14.68 12.51
CA SER A 158 10.69 15.54 12.40
C SER A 158 9.67 15.08 11.35
N GLY A 159 9.91 13.91 10.75
CA GLY A 159 9.10 13.39 9.66
C GLY A 159 7.73 12.89 10.10
N ARG A 160 6.91 12.56 9.11
CA ARG A 160 5.59 11.93 9.30
C ARG A 160 5.48 10.67 8.46
N PHE A 161 4.80 9.67 9.01
CA PHE A 161 4.26 8.56 8.26
C PHE A 161 2.73 8.71 8.24
N ILE A 162 2.13 8.76 7.07
CA ILE A 162 0.68 8.76 6.93
C ILE A 162 0.26 7.40 6.35
N LEU A 163 -0.67 6.75 7.03
CA LEU A 163 -1.14 5.41 6.70
C LEU A 163 -2.64 5.44 6.43
N ASP A 164 -3.06 4.93 5.28
CA ASP A 164 -4.46 4.63 4.93
C ASP A 164 -4.61 3.12 4.65
N THR A 165 -5.10 2.37 5.64
CA THR A 165 -5.21 0.90 5.54
C THR A 165 -6.62 0.38 5.79
N MET A 166 -6.99 -0.69 5.08
CA MET A 166 -8.23 -1.42 5.33
C MET A 166 -8.18 -2.05 6.73
N VAL A 167 -9.28 -1.92 7.45
CA VAL A 167 -9.54 -2.55 8.74
C VAL A 167 -10.95 -3.11 8.77
N ILE A 168 -11.18 -4.05 9.68
CA ILE A 168 -12.54 -4.50 10.00
C ILE A 168 -12.97 -3.88 11.33
N GLU A 169 -14.25 -3.56 11.45
CA GLU A 169 -14.87 -3.19 12.72
C GLU A 169 -16.07 -4.11 12.95
N GLU A 170 -16.75 -4.00 14.10
CA GLU A 170 -17.92 -4.84 14.43
C GLU A 170 -18.93 -4.93 13.26
N ASP A 171 -19.61 -6.08 13.15
CA ASP A 171 -20.50 -6.50 12.05
C ASP A 171 -19.83 -6.96 10.73
N PHE A 172 -18.51 -7.16 10.68
CA PHE A 172 -17.91 -7.79 9.49
C PHE A 172 -18.31 -9.27 9.38
N ASN A 173 -19.26 -9.55 8.49
CA ASN A 173 -19.66 -10.92 8.18
C ASN A 173 -18.53 -11.61 7.40
N SER A 174 -17.78 -12.48 8.09
CA SER A 174 -16.72 -13.31 7.51
C SER A 174 -17.22 -14.26 6.41
N SER A 175 -18.54 -14.38 6.24
CA SER A 175 -19.17 -15.12 5.15
C SER A 175 -19.19 -14.27 3.88
N PHE A 176 -18.03 -13.98 3.31
CA PHE A 176 -17.98 -13.52 1.92
C PHE A 176 -18.65 -14.57 1.05
N GLY A 177 -19.80 -14.23 0.45
CA GLY A 177 -20.59 -15.10 -0.42
C GLY A 177 -19.94 -15.41 -1.77
N PHE A 178 -18.61 -15.44 -1.83
CA PHE A 178 -17.84 -15.63 -3.06
C PHE A 178 -17.09 -16.96 -3.04
N PRO A 179 -17.32 -17.86 -4.01
CA PRO A 179 -16.66 -19.17 -4.08
C PRO A 179 -15.13 -19.12 -4.15
N THR A 180 -14.56 -17.96 -4.49
CA THR A 180 -13.13 -17.73 -4.68
C THR A 180 -12.45 -16.99 -3.53
N LEU A 181 -13.23 -16.54 -2.53
CA LEU A 181 -12.74 -15.81 -1.36
C LEU A 181 -12.96 -16.61 -0.09
N ARG A 182 -12.02 -16.48 0.84
CA ARG A 182 -12.17 -16.98 2.21
C ARG A 182 -11.58 -15.97 3.17
N PHE A 183 -12.27 -15.70 4.26
CA PHE A 183 -11.74 -14.91 5.38
C PHE A 183 -11.65 -15.82 6.61
N ASP A 184 -10.53 -15.79 7.34
CA ASP A 184 -10.31 -16.64 8.50
C ASP A 184 -10.24 -15.87 9.83
N GLU A 185 -10.14 -16.63 10.93
CA GLU A 185 -10.05 -16.10 12.30
C GLU A 185 -8.76 -15.31 12.58
N ASN A 186 -7.75 -15.42 11.71
CA ASN A 186 -6.51 -14.65 11.78
C ASN A 186 -6.59 -13.36 10.96
N TYR A 187 -7.79 -13.01 10.49
CA TYR A 187 -8.08 -11.81 9.71
C TYR A 187 -7.42 -11.79 8.33
N ILE A 188 -7.16 -12.97 7.76
CA ILE A 188 -6.55 -13.10 6.45
C ILE A 188 -7.65 -13.31 5.41
N LEU A 189 -7.63 -12.49 4.37
CA LEU A 189 -8.36 -12.71 3.14
C LEU A 189 -7.51 -13.57 2.19
N TRP A 190 -8.08 -14.68 1.77
CA TRP A 190 -7.47 -15.68 0.90
C TRP A 190 -8.16 -15.69 -0.46
N HIS A 191 -7.38 -15.86 -1.52
CA HIS A 191 -7.88 -16.15 -2.86
C HIS A 191 -7.62 -17.61 -3.21
N LYS A 192 -8.59 -18.24 -3.85
CA LYS A 192 -8.40 -19.53 -4.51
C LYS A 192 -7.32 -19.41 -5.59
N THR A 193 -6.37 -20.34 -5.62
CA THR A 193 -5.26 -20.38 -6.60
C THR A 193 -5.08 -21.80 -7.15
N ASN A 194 -4.41 -21.89 -8.30
CA ASN A 194 -3.91 -23.15 -8.87
C ASN A 194 -2.37 -23.15 -8.96
N ASN A 195 -1.71 -22.14 -8.39
CA ASN A 195 -0.26 -22.02 -8.37
C ASN A 195 0.25 -22.38 -6.97
N SER A 196 0.71 -23.62 -6.81
CA SER A 196 1.19 -24.20 -5.56
C SER A 196 2.52 -23.62 -5.08
N ASP A 197 3.28 -22.97 -5.97
CA ASP A 197 4.64 -22.50 -5.66
C ASP A 197 4.64 -21.12 -4.97
N LEU A 198 3.49 -20.45 -4.88
CA LEU A 198 3.37 -19.16 -4.19
C LEU A 198 3.55 -19.35 -2.67
N ARG A 199 4.35 -18.48 -2.05
CA ARG A 199 4.64 -18.56 -0.60
C ARG A 199 3.40 -18.47 0.27
N GLY A 200 3.26 -19.42 1.19
CA GLY A 200 2.12 -19.47 2.11
C GLY A 200 0.84 -19.97 1.47
N VAL A 201 0.89 -20.53 0.25
CA VAL A 201 -0.23 -21.33 -0.24
C VAL A 201 -0.47 -22.49 0.70
N VAL A 202 -1.73 -22.67 1.08
CA VAL A 202 -2.20 -23.77 1.93
C VAL A 202 -3.24 -24.58 1.19
N LYS A 203 -3.27 -25.89 1.44
CA LYS A 203 -4.30 -26.79 0.91
C LYS A 203 -5.35 -27.05 1.98
N LEU A 204 -6.60 -26.67 1.69
CA LEU A 204 -7.75 -26.83 2.58
C LEU A 204 -8.91 -27.40 1.77
N GLN A 205 -9.49 -28.52 2.24
CA GLN A 205 -10.59 -29.22 1.55
C GLN A 205 -10.27 -29.50 0.07
N GLU A 206 -9.06 -30.01 -0.19
CA GLU A 206 -8.53 -30.30 -1.53
C GLU A 206 -8.31 -29.08 -2.45
N GLN A 207 -8.62 -27.88 -1.99
CA GLN A 207 -8.41 -26.63 -2.71
C GLN A 207 -7.17 -25.88 -2.19
N GLU A 208 -6.41 -25.29 -3.11
CA GLU A 208 -5.29 -24.40 -2.78
C GLU A 208 -5.74 -22.95 -2.61
N TRP A 209 -5.22 -22.30 -1.56
CA TRP A 209 -5.56 -20.95 -1.15
C TRP A 209 -4.29 -20.13 -0.92
N CYS A 210 -4.24 -18.93 -1.49
CA CYS A 210 -3.13 -18.00 -1.36
C CYS A 210 -3.52 -16.83 -0.46
N PRO A 211 -2.71 -16.46 0.55
CA PRO A 211 -2.98 -15.32 1.42
C PRO A 211 -2.74 -14.03 0.65
N GLN A 212 -3.66 -13.08 0.76
CA GLN A 212 -3.67 -11.90 -0.13
C GLN A 212 -3.75 -10.60 0.62
N ARG A 213 -4.57 -10.53 1.67
CA ARG A 213 -4.64 -9.38 2.56
C ARG A 213 -4.77 -9.82 4.01
N ARG A 214 -4.25 -9.02 4.93
CA ARG A 214 -4.52 -9.10 6.36
C ARG A 214 -5.25 -7.83 6.77
N ILE A 215 -6.53 -7.98 7.09
CA ILE A 215 -7.44 -6.87 7.36
C ILE A 215 -7.81 -6.92 8.84
N TYR A 216 -6.92 -6.39 9.67
CA TYR A 216 -7.07 -6.41 11.11
C TYR A 216 -8.17 -5.49 11.63
N PRO A 217 -8.66 -5.73 12.85
CA PRO A 217 -9.34 -4.70 13.63
C PRO A 217 -8.46 -3.45 13.80
N SER A 218 -9.04 -2.24 13.82
CA SER A 218 -8.23 -1.01 13.93
C SER A 218 -7.35 -1.00 15.18
N MET A 219 -7.82 -1.57 16.29
CA MET A 219 -7.04 -1.66 17.53
C MET A 219 -5.76 -2.48 17.36
N LYS A 220 -5.76 -3.56 16.56
CA LYS A 220 -4.54 -4.32 16.29
C LYS A 220 -3.54 -3.54 15.44
N ILE A 221 -4.00 -2.75 14.48
CA ILE A 221 -3.11 -1.86 13.70
C ILE A 221 -2.48 -0.80 14.61
N ILE A 222 -3.27 -0.25 15.55
CA ILE A 222 -2.77 0.72 16.55
C ILE A 222 -1.68 0.09 17.43
N GLU A 223 -1.90 -1.14 17.90
CA GLU A 223 -0.90 -1.90 18.66
C GLU A 223 0.38 -2.17 17.84
N GLU A 224 0.25 -2.55 16.56
CA GLU A 224 1.38 -2.78 15.66
C GLU A 224 2.24 -1.52 15.49
N VAL A 225 1.63 -0.37 15.18
CA VAL A 225 2.40 0.87 14.97
C VAL A 225 3.03 1.37 16.28
N HIS A 226 2.36 1.22 17.43
CA HIS A 226 2.96 1.53 18.72
C HIS A 226 4.14 0.61 19.05
N SER A 227 4.02 -0.68 18.76
CA SER A 227 5.09 -1.66 18.98
C SER A 227 6.30 -1.40 18.10
N ALA A 228 6.10 -0.84 16.91
CA ALA A 228 7.18 -0.37 16.03
C ALA A 228 7.76 0.99 16.44
N GLY A 229 7.28 1.59 17.54
CA GLY A 229 7.82 2.83 18.11
C GLY A 229 7.17 4.12 17.61
N PHE A 230 6.11 4.05 16.79
CA PHE A 230 5.43 5.25 16.31
C PHE A 230 4.56 5.90 17.39
N THR A 231 4.50 7.23 17.34
CA THR A 231 3.53 8.03 18.09
C THR A 231 2.35 8.41 17.18
N ILE A 232 1.11 8.17 17.61
CA ILE A 232 -0.08 8.59 16.88
C ILE A 232 -0.35 10.07 17.15
N LEU A 233 -0.36 10.87 16.08
CA LEU A 233 -0.58 12.32 16.14
C LEU A 233 -1.99 12.70 15.68
N ASP A 234 -2.56 11.94 14.75
CA ASP A 234 -3.94 12.05 14.33
C ASP A 234 -4.48 10.67 13.94
N LYS A 235 -5.78 10.48 14.11
CA LYS A 235 -6.49 9.23 13.83
C LYS A 235 -7.88 9.53 13.29
N LYS A 236 -8.22 8.89 12.17
CA LYS A 236 -9.56 8.88 11.61
C LYS A 236 -9.96 7.46 11.22
N LEU A 237 -11.22 7.11 11.44
CA LEU A 237 -11.78 5.82 11.07
C LEU A 237 -13.01 6.07 10.20
N ASP A 238 -12.91 5.68 8.92
CA ASP A 238 -13.89 5.98 7.89
C ASP A 238 -14.67 4.72 7.50
N LYS A 239 -15.97 4.71 7.80
CA LYS A 239 -16.89 3.69 7.28
C LYS A 239 -17.02 3.84 5.76
N GLN A 240 -16.84 2.74 5.04
CA GLN A 240 -17.01 2.67 3.59
C GLN A 240 -18.44 2.24 3.23
N GLU A 241 -18.70 2.02 1.93
CA GLU A 241 -19.96 1.46 1.45
C GLU A 241 -20.28 0.11 2.11
N GLU A 242 -21.56 -0.29 2.09
CA GLU A 242 -21.99 -1.54 2.71
C GLU A 242 -21.30 -2.75 2.07
N GLY A 243 -20.64 -3.58 2.88
CA GLY A 243 -19.88 -4.74 2.43
C GLY A 243 -18.39 -4.49 2.19
N GLU A 244 -17.94 -3.23 2.22
CA GLU A 244 -16.52 -2.89 2.11
C GLU A 244 -15.84 -2.78 3.49
N PRO A 245 -14.54 -3.14 3.60
CA PRO A 245 -13.77 -2.89 4.82
C PRO A 245 -13.75 -1.42 5.19
N TRP A 246 -13.69 -1.12 6.49
CA TRP A 246 -13.47 0.25 6.95
C TRP A 246 -12.05 0.71 6.60
N MET A 247 -11.83 2.03 6.61
CA MET A 247 -10.51 2.62 6.38
C MET A 247 -10.01 3.27 7.66
N LEU A 248 -8.90 2.76 8.19
CA LEU A 248 -8.15 3.42 9.26
C LEU A 248 -7.11 4.34 8.65
N ARG A 249 -7.16 5.60 9.04
CA ARG A 249 -6.22 6.64 8.64
C ARG A 249 -5.45 7.15 9.84
N LEU A 250 -4.12 7.14 9.78
CA LEU A 250 -3.25 7.58 10.86
C LEU A 250 -2.24 8.60 10.35
N VAL A 251 -1.93 9.59 11.18
CA VAL A 251 -0.72 10.41 11.04
C VAL A 251 0.21 10.05 12.19
N LEU A 252 1.40 9.57 11.85
CA LEU A 252 2.36 8.97 12.77
C LEU A 252 3.64 9.80 12.82
N GLY A 253 4.16 10.00 14.03
CA GLY A 253 5.47 10.57 14.32
C GLY A 253 6.47 9.50 14.76
N LYS A 254 7.75 9.88 14.75
CA LYS A 254 8.83 9.10 15.35
C LYS A 254 8.81 9.11 16.88
#